data_AF-A0A2T9JIB2-F1
#
_entry.id   AF-A0A2T9JIB2-F1
#
_cell.length_a   1.000
_cell.length_b   1.000
_cell.length_c   1.000
_cell.angle_alpha   90.00
_cell.angle_beta   90.00
_cell.angle_gamma   90.00
#
_symmetry.space_group_name_H-M   'P 1'
#
loop_
_entity.id
_entity.type
_entity.pdbx_description
1 polymer ?
#
loop_
_entity_poly.entity_id
_entity_poly.type
_entity_poly.pdbx_seq_one_letter_code
_entity_poly.pdbx_strand_id
1 'polypeptide(L)'
;MVLGAMAWSASQAQGVVVRAFTTSSDLEKAGYSGPTLARRFLDRIDAHQYASRGTVLQRNSGFSSEGDDAIRLEIPQTGLSVSDLQAMLRDWLGHERTLDGAVTRNGDGVTVSVRLTGLPAVSVSGPEQDLDALLSQAADQVYALAEPQRAVFAQPDTPEGEAKVQGLLTQIRTTGSSVERADGFSFSAARTLDNRQAVRFAQAATQLAPDLPIAHMQLGSALRALGQDGPAHSADLQAQAAFKRPARMLWAEGQRELQPIRLAAQLAADEADFGRAVRLQRRLQDLRARRGVRSLGELPQVLAAPHDLNAALAGVDLAALSGPETLNARLARAEVTAAAGRRAEAAAQYDAIAAELARLDAQAQLKGHSRSRQSVSLDVPLAAARARAVAEAGDLPRARDLIGSTPLNCYRCRMARGHIAWLAADYTAAGREYEAAEALAPDLPFAFEERGRLHFATRDLQGAQRMAAEAARRAPNWADPLKLNGDAFAMQGKTGAAARAYRAALKLAPR
;
A
#
# COMPACT_ATOMS: atom_id res chain seq x y z
N MET A 1 1.78 -40.30 -31.74
CA MET A 1 2.09 -38.92 -31.30
C MET A 1 0.86 -38.18 -30.77
N VAL A 2 -0.30 -38.23 -31.44
CA VAL A 2 -1.53 -37.53 -31.00
C VAL A 2 -2.02 -37.93 -29.59
N LEU A 3 -2.13 -39.24 -29.29
CA LEU A 3 -2.55 -39.71 -27.96
C LEU A 3 -1.58 -39.33 -26.83
N GLY A 4 -0.28 -39.31 -27.11
CA GLY A 4 0.74 -38.88 -26.14
C GLY A 4 0.70 -37.38 -25.87
N ALA A 5 0.44 -36.57 -26.90
CA ALA A 5 0.23 -35.13 -26.74
C ALA A 5 -1.09 -34.82 -26.01
N MET A 6 -2.16 -35.58 -26.25
CA MET A 6 -3.43 -35.47 -25.53
C MET A 6 -3.27 -35.84 -24.05
N ALA A 7 -2.58 -36.93 -23.73
CA ALA A 7 -2.33 -37.34 -22.35
C ALA A 7 -1.43 -36.34 -21.60
N TRP A 8 -0.39 -35.81 -22.26
CA TRP A 8 0.46 -34.77 -21.68
C TRP A 8 -0.30 -33.47 -21.43
N SER A 9 -1.08 -32.99 -22.41
CA SER A 9 -1.95 -31.82 -22.25
C SER A 9 -2.99 -32.04 -21.14
N ALA A 10 -3.62 -33.22 -21.08
CA ALA A 10 -4.58 -33.56 -20.04
C ALA A 10 -3.94 -33.59 -18.63
N SER A 11 -2.68 -34.03 -18.51
CA SER A 11 -1.96 -34.02 -17.24
C SER A 11 -1.64 -32.61 -16.71
N GLN A 12 -1.64 -31.61 -17.61
CA GLN A 12 -1.45 -30.20 -17.27
C GLN A 12 -2.78 -29.47 -17.05
N ALA A 13 -3.94 -30.15 -17.19
CA ALA A 13 -5.24 -29.52 -17.05
C ALA A 13 -5.48 -29.08 -15.60
N GLN A 14 -5.78 -27.78 -15.44
CA GLN A 14 -6.12 -27.13 -14.19
C GLN A 14 -7.36 -26.26 -14.44
N GLY A 15 -8.38 -26.34 -13.57
CA GLY A 15 -9.62 -25.61 -13.76
C GLY A 15 -10.77 -26.16 -12.92
N VAL A 16 -11.95 -25.57 -13.08
CA VAL A 16 -13.20 -26.05 -12.45
C VAL A 16 -14.17 -26.51 -13.53
N VAL A 17 -14.55 -27.78 -13.47
CA VAL A 17 -15.57 -28.36 -14.34
C VAL A 17 -16.92 -28.25 -13.62
N VAL A 18 -17.85 -27.52 -14.21
CA VAL A 18 -19.21 -27.37 -13.68
C VAL A 18 -20.11 -28.35 -14.38
N ARG A 19 -20.78 -29.22 -13.62
CA ARG A 19 -21.82 -30.10 -14.16
C ARG A 19 -23.16 -29.40 -14.17
N ALA A 20 -24.06 -29.82 -15.05
CA ALA A 20 -25.46 -29.39 -15.00
C ALA A 20 -26.05 -29.70 -13.62
N PHE A 21 -26.80 -28.74 -13.06
CA PHE A 21 -27.39 -28.93 -11.73
C PHE A 21 -28.55 -29.92 -11.80
N THR A 22 -28.75 -30.72 -10.77
CA THR A 22 -29.94 -31.58 -10.69
C THR A 22 -31.12 -30.79 -10.15
N THR A 23 -32.30 -30.95 -10.75
CA THR A 23 -33.53 -30.20 -10.38
C THR A 23 -34.75 -31.10 -10.55
N SER A 24 -35.92 -30.65 -10.06
CA SER A 24 -37.19 -31.37 -10.21
C SER A 24 -37.89 -31.03 -11.53
N SER A 25 -38.69 -31.96 -12.07
CA SER A 25 -39.40 -31.78 -13.35
C SER A 25 -40.30 -30.55 -13.40
N ASP A 26 -40.82 -30.10 -12.27
CA ASP A 26 -41.71 -28.94 -12.21
C ASP A 26 -40.92 -27.63 -12.28
N LEU A 27 -39.73 -27.58 -11.67
CA LEU A 27 -38.80 -26.46 -11.83
C LEU A 27 -38.27 -26.36 -13.26
N GLU A 28 -38.04 -27.50 -13.94
CA GLU A 28 -37.66 -27.49 -15.36
C GLU A 28 -38.74 -26.86 -16.24
N LYS A 29 -40.02 -27.21 -16.00
CA LYS A 29 -41.18 -26.61 -16.69
C LYS A 29 -41.29 -25.10 -16.40
N ALA A 30 -40.86 -24.66 -15.21
CA ALA A 30 -40.79 -23.25 -14.84
C ALA A 30 -39.55 -22.52 -15.41
N GLY A 31 -38.73 -23.18 -16.24
CA GLY A 31 -37.56 -22.59 -16.90
C GLY A 31 -36.24 -22.74 -16.13
N TYR A 32 -36.25 -23.39 -14.96
CA TYR A 32 -35.08 -23.66 -14.13
C TYR A 32 -34.49 -25.04 -14.45
N SER A 33 -34.10 -25.24 -15.71
CA SER A 33 -33.38 -26.45 -16.12
C SER A 33 -32.00 -26.53 -15.46
N GLY A 34 -31.45 -27.74 -15.31
CA GLY A 34 -30.11 -27.96 -14.76
C GLY A 34 -29.00 -27.10 -15.39
N PRO A 35 -28.92 -27.02 -16.73
CA PRO A 35 -28.00 -26.11 -17.42
C PRO A 35 -28.27 -24.63 -17.15
N THR A 36 -29.55 -24.21 -17.09
CA THR A 36 -29.92 -22.82 -16.76
C THR A 36 -29.44 -22.43 -15.36
N LEU A 37 -29.66 -23.30 -14.38
CA LEU A 37 -29.24 -23.11 -12.99
C LEU A 37 -27.72 -23.01 -12.87
N ALA A 38 -26.99 -23.92 -13.52
CA ALA A 38 -25.54 -23.88 -13.57
C ALA A 38 -25.01 -22.60 -14.23
N ARG A 39 -25.66 -22.13 -15.31
CA ARG A 39 -25.27 -20.89 -15.99
C ARG A 39 -25.48 -19.66 -15.11
N ARG A 40 -26.63 -19.53 -14.44
CA ARG A 40 -26.90 -18.42 -13.50
C ARG A 40 -25.91 -18.39 -12.34
N PHE A 41 -25.55 -19.57 -11.82
CA PHE A 41 -24.51 -19.71 -10.81
C PHE A 41 -23.16 -19.20 -11.33
N LEU A 42 -22.78 -19.61 -12.55
CA LEU A 42 -21.53 -19.17 -13.19
C LEU A 42 -21.49 -17.67 -13.46
N ASP A 43 -22.58 -17.07 -13.97
CA ASP A 43 -22.64 -15.63 -14.22
C ASP A 43 -22.38 -14.83 -12.91
N ARG A 44 -22.79 -15.37 -11.75
CA ARG A 44 -22.48 -14.78 -10.44
C ARG A 44 -21.00 -14.94 -10.05
N ILE A 45 -20.38 -16.09 -10.31
CA ILE A 45 -18.94 -16.30 -10.11
C ILE A 45 -18.12 -15.35 -11.00
N ASP A 46 -18.52 -15.20 -12.27
CA ASP A 46 -17.88 -14.29 -13.22
C ASP A 46 -17.98 -12.83 -12.78
N ALA A 47 -19.11 -12.43 -12.16
CA ALA A 47 -19.25 -11.10 -11.58
C ALA A 47 -18.22 -10.83 -10.46
N HIS A 48 -17.92 -11.82 -9.60
CA HIS A 48 -16.86 -11.71 -8.58
C HIS A 48 -15.47 -11.61 -9.20
N GLN A 49 -15.21 -12.39 -10.25
CA GLN A 49 -13.95 -12.32 -10.96
C GLN A 49 -13.78 -10.95 -11.61
N TYR A 50 -14.81 -10.45 -12.28
CA TYR A 50 -14.79 -9.12 -12.89
C TYR A 50 -14.57 -8.03 -11.85
N ALA A 51 -15.28 -8.08 -10.72
CA ALA A 51 -15.10 -7.14 -9.61
C ALA A 51 -13.67 -7.18 -9.02
N SER A 52 -12.99 -8.33 -9.10
CA SER A 52 -11.63 -8.52 -8.58
C SER A 52 -10.51 -8.35 -9.63
N ARG A 53 -10.81 -8.22 -10.93
CA ARG A 53 -9.81 -8.10 -12.04
C ARG A 53 -8.84 -6.92 -11.90
N GLY A 54 -9.22 -5.86 -11.18
CA GLY A 54 -8.36 -4.70 -10.88
C GLY A 54 -7.61 -4.77 -9.54
N THR A 55 -7.79 -5.85 -8.77
CA THR A 55 -7.26 -5.97 -7.42
C THR A 55 -5.85 -6.54 -7.42
N VAL A 56 -5.16 -6.35 -6.30
CA VAL A 56 -3.78 -6.75 -6.03
C VAL A 56 -3.56 -8.23 -6.41
N LEU A 57 -4.49 -9.15 -6.17
CA LEU A 57 -4.27 -10.58 -6.37
C LEU A 57 -4.38 -11.06 -7.83
N GLN A 58 -3.28 -11.54 -8.40
CA GLN A 58 -3.26 -12.39 -9.60
C GLN A 58 -2.52 -13.69 -9.26
N ARG A 59 -3.25 -14.68 -8.73
CA ARG A 59 -2.80 -16.08 -8.69
C ARG A 59 -3.60 -16.85 -9.73
N ASN A 60 -2.94 -17.73 -10.48
CA ASN A 60 -3.60 -18.80 -11.23
C ASN A 60 -4.39 -19.62 -10.23
N SER A 61 -5.70 -19.66 -10.40
CA SER A 61 -6.61 -20.34 -9.50
C SER A 61 -7.58 -21.15 -10.36
N GLY A 62 -8.22 -22.18 -9.79
CA GLY A 62 -9.10 -23.06 -10.57
C GLY A 62 -10.26 -22.33 -11.26
N PHE A 63 -10.54 -21.09 -10.85
CA PHE A 63 -11.53 -20.21 -11.46
C PHE A 63 -10.93 -19.09 -12.34
N SER A 64 -9.60 -18.97 -12.50
CA SER A 64 -9.00 -17.83 -13.22
C SER A 64 -9.19 -17.87 -14.74
N SER A 65 -9.82 -16.85 -15.32
CA SER A 65 -10.14 -16.72 -16.76
C SER A 65 -8.96 -16.52 -17.73
N GLU A 66 -7.72 -16.84 -17.36
CA GLU A 66 -6.57 -16.73 -18.27
C GLU A 66 -6.25 -18.11 -18.89
N GLY A 67 -6.82 -18.35 -20.06
CA GLY A 67 -6.76 -19.58 -20.84
C GLY A 67 -8.17 -20.02 -21.25
N ASP A 68 -8.35 -20.55 -22.47
CA ASP A 68 -9.64 -21.00 -23.05
C ASP A 68 -10.38 -22.10 -22.24
N ASP A 69 -9.84 -22.51 -21.09
CA ASP A 69 -10.09 -23.80 -20.44
C ASP A 69 -10.45 -23.74 -18.94
N ALA A 70 -10.54 -22.56 -18.33
CA ALA A 70 -10.57 -22.42 -16.85
C ALA A 70 -11.88 -22.84 -16.17
N ILE A 71 -13.03 -22.60 -16.79
CA ILE A 71 -14.34 -23.02 -16.29
C ILE A 71 -15.15 -23.54 -17.47
N ARG A 72 -15.56 -24.81 -17.43
CA ARG A 72 -16.36 -25.42 -18.50
C ARG A 72 -17.63 -26.06 -17.95
N LEU A 73 -18.76 -25.82 -18.62
CA LEU A 73 -20.02 -26.50 -18.35
C LEU A 73 -20.07 -27.81 -19.14
N GLU A 74 -20.09 -28.94 -18.45
CA GLU A 74 -20.30 -30.25 -19.07
C GLU A 74 -21.80 -30.54 -19.17
N ILE A 75 -22.28 -30.70 -20.41
CA ILE A 75 -23.62 -31.18 -20.71
C ILE A 75 -23.46 -32.63 -21.17
N PRO A 76 -23.92 -33.63 -20.39
CA PRO A 76 -23.76 -35.04 -20.78
C PRO A 76 -24.48 -35.30 -22.11
N GLN A 77 -23.74 -35.72 -23.13
CA GLN A 77 -24.29 -36.21 -24.39
C GLN A 77 -24.43 -37.74 -24.35
N THR A 78 -25.39 -38.27 -25.09
CA THR A 78 -25.59 -39.72 -25.22
C THR A 78 -24.71 -40.29 -26.34
N GLY A 79 -23.57 -40.90 -25.95
CA GLY A 79 -22.65 -41.62 -26.85
C GLY A 79 -21.18 -41.24 -26.62
N LEU A 80 -20.25 -42.21 -26.72
CA LEU A 80 -18.82 -41.99 -26.50
C LEU A 80 -18.18 -41.23 -27.69
N SER A 81 -17.82 -39.97 -27.47
CA SER A 81 -17.12 -39.08 -28.40
C SER A 81 -15.63 -38.95 -28.07
N VAL A 82 -14.83 -38.43 -29.01
CA VAL A 82 -13.40 -38.11 -28.78
C VAL A 82 -13.22 -37.04 -27.69
N SER A 83 -14.20 -36.15 -27.54
CA SER A 83 -14.29 -35.19 -26.43
C SER A 83 -14.48 -35.87 -25.07
N ASP A 84 -15.25 -36.95 -25.00
CA ASP A 84 -15.43 -37.72 -23.75
C ASP A 84 -14.16 -38.47 -23.37
N LEU A 85 -13.43 -39.01 -24.36
CA LEU A 85 -12.12 -39.62 -24.13
C LEU A 85 -11.10 -38.58 -23.60
N GLN A 86 -11.15 -37.35 -24.10
CA GLN A 86 -10.30 -36.27 -23.62
C GLN A 86 -10.74 -35.73 -22.25
N ALA A 87 -12.03 -35.75 -21.92
CA ALA A 87 -12.56 -35.45 -20.59
C ALA A 87 -12.14 -36.52 -19.58
N MET A 88 -12.26 -37.81 -19.93
CA MET A 88 -11.79 -38.92 -19.10
C MET A 88 -10.29 -38.89 -18.85
N LEU A 89 -9.48 -38.56 -19.85
CA LEU A 89 -8.03 -38.41 -19.67
C LEU A 89 -7.67 -37.24 -18.74
N ARG A 90 -8.47 -36.16 -18.72
CA ARG A 90 -8.29 -35.02 -17.82
C ARG A 90 -8.74 -35.32 -16.39
N ASP A 91 -9.86 -36.03 -16.23
CA ASP A 91 -10.31 -36.52 -14.92
C ASP A 91 -9.28 -37.50 -14.31
N TRP A 92 -8.65 -38.32 -15.17
CA TRP A 92 -7.69 -39.34 -14.73
C TRP A 92 -6.26 -38.82 -14.50
N LEU A 93 -5.78 -37.87 -15.31
CA LEU A 93 -4.40 -37.38 -15.27
C LEU A 93 -4.25 -35.93 -14.80
N GLY A 94 -5.33 -35.14 -14.84
CA GLY A 94 -5.34 -33.72 -14.53
C GLY A 94 -5.63 -33.41 -13.06
N HIS A 95 -5.71 -32.11 -12.74
CA HIS A 95 -5.99 -31.60 -11.39
C HIS A 95 -7.27 -30.75 -11.37
N GLU A 96 -8.23 -31.07 -12.25
CA GLU A 96 -9.50 -30.36 -12.36
C GLU A 96 -10.39 -30.62 -11.14
N ARG A 97 -11.12 -29.60 -10.69
CA ARG A 97 -12.07 -29.69 -9.58
C ARG A 97 -13.48 -29.71 -10.11
N THR A 98 -14.30 -30.66 -9.69
CA THR A 98 -15.71 -30.73 -10.12
C THR A 98 -16.62 -29.92 -9.20
N LEU A 99 -17.54 -29.17 -9.80
CA LEU A 99 -18.62 -28.46 -9.13
C LEU A 99 -19.95 -29.11 -9.51
N ASP A 100 -20.60 -29.70 -8.52
CA ASP A 100 -21.92 -30.31 -8.62
C ASP A 100 -22.93 -29.44 -7.86
N GLY A 101 -24.14 -29.29 -8.42
CA GLY A 101 -25.22 -28.52 -7.80
C GLY A 101 -26.56 -29.24 -7.86
N ALA A 102 -27.39 -29.00 -6.85
CA ALA A 102 -28.73 -29.55 -6.77
C ALA A 102 -29.71 -28.51 -6.21
N VAL A 103 -30.91 -28.44 -6.79
CA VAL A 103 -32.03 -27.67 -6.26
C VAL A 103 -33.15 -28.63 -5.90
N THR A 104 -33.44 -28.74 -4.60
CA THR A 104 -34.47 -29.63 -4.06
C THR A 104 -35.60 -28.81 -3.45
N ARG A 105 -36.86 -29.13 -3.79
CA ARG A 105 -38.04 -28.52 -3.16
C ARG A 105 -38.30 -29.17 -1.80
N ASN A 106 -38.56 -28.35 -0.79
CA ASN A 106 -38.88 -28.72 0.58
C ASN A 106 -40.16 -28.00 1.01
N GLY A 107 -41.33 -28.59 0.72
CA GLY A 107 -42.63 -27.92 0.93
C GLY A 107 -42.79 -26.70 0.00
N ASP A 108 -43.10 -25.54 0.57
CA ASP A 108 -43.22 -24.26 -0.15
C ASP A 108 -41.87 -23.56 -0.41
N GLY A 109 -40.76 -24.17 0.03
CA GLY A 109 -39.41 -23.64 -0.13
C GLY A 109 -38.52 -24.49 -1.03
N VAL A 110 -37.34 -23.95 -1.35
CA VAL A 110 -36.28 -24.63 -2.10
C VAL A 110 -34.96 -24.56 -1.35
N THR A 111 -34.15 -25.59 -1.54
CA THR A 111 -32.77 -25.65 -1.05
C THR A 111 -31.83 -25.79 -2.23
N VAL A 112 -30.89 -24.87 -2.34
CA VAL A 112 -29.77 -24.92 -3.28
C VAL A 112 -28.58 -25.53 -2.56
N SER A 113 -28.09 -26.68 -3.03
CA SER A 113 -26.90 -27.34 -2.50
C SER A 113 -25.81 -27.39 -3.57
N VAL A 114 -24.61 -26.93 -3.25
CA VAL A 114 -23.47 -26.90 -4.17
C VAL A 114 -22.27 -27.55 -3.49
N ARG A 115 -21.55 -28.40 -4.23
CA ARG A 115 -20.34 -29.07 -3.78
C ARG A 115 -19.23 -28.87 -4.79
N LEU A 116 -18.14 -28.24 -4.34
CA LEU A 116 -16.89 -28.17 -5.09
C LEU A 116 -15.90 -29.18 -4.49
N THR A 117 -15.30 -30.02 -5.32
CA THR A 117 -14.34 -31.04 -4.89
C THR A 117 -13.23 -30.44 -4.02
N GLY A 118 -13.03 -31.04 -2.84
CA GLY A 118 -12.07 -30.58 -1.83
C GLY A 118 -12.58 -29.50 -0.87
N LEU A 119 -13.86 -29.09 -0.94
CA LEU A 119 -14.46 -28.13 0.01
C LEU A 119 -15.73 -28.68 0.68
N PRO A 120 -16.10 -28.13 1.86
CA PRO A 120 -17.40 -28.38 2.46
C PRO A 120 -18.55 -28.03 1.50
N ALA A 121 -19.63 -28.81 1.57
CA ALA A 121 -20.84 -28.50 0.80
C ALA A 121 -21.52 -27.23 1.35
N VAL A 122 -22.03 -26.41 0.43
CA VAL A 122 -22.81 -25.21 0.74
C VAL A 122 -24.27 -25.51 0.49
N SER A 123 -25.13 -25.26 1.48
CA SER A 123 -26.58 -25.41 1.34
C SER A 123 -27.29 -24.15 1.82
N VAL A 124 -28.15 -23.59 0.98
CA VAL A 124 -28.93 -22.38 1.27
C VAL A 124 -30.40 -22.68 1.01
N SER A 125 -31.27 -22.36 1.97
CA SER A 125 -32.71 -22.65 1.90
C SER A 125 -33.53 -21.36 2.03
N GLY A 126 -34.65 -21.29 1.31
CA GLY A 126 -35.59 -20.18 1.38
C GLY A 126 -36.83 -20.40 0.51
N PRO A 127 -37.68 -19.38 0.35
CA PRO A 127 -38.85 -19.45 -0.53
C PRO A 127 -38.48 -19.70 -2.00
N GLU A 128 -39.32 -20.43 -2.75
CA GLU A 128 -39.06 -20.71 -4.16
C GLU A 128 -38.95 -19.46 -5.03
N GLN A 129 -39.73 -18.43 -4.73
CA GLN A 129 -39.69 -17.13 -5.41
C GLN A 129 -38.33 -16.43 -5.30
N ASP A 130 -37.52 -16.80 -4.30
CA ASP A 130 -36.19 -16.24 -4.05
C ASP A 130 -35.07 -17.12 -4.62
N LEU A 131 -35.38 -18.12 -5.46
CA LEU A 131 -34.41 -19.09 -5.99
C LEU A 131 -33.17 -18.43 -6.62
N ASP A 132 -33.32 -17.32 -7.34
CA ASP A 132 -32.18 -16.58 -7.91
C ASP A 132 -31.29 -15.93 -6.84
N ALA A 133 -31.88 -15.43 -5.77
CA ALA A 133 -31.15 -14.90 -4.62
C ALA A 133 -30.43 -16.02 -3.86
N LEU A 134 -31.08 -17.18 -3.70
CA LEU A 134 -30.49 -18.36 -3.06
C LEU A 134 -29.33 -18.93 -3.88
N LEU A 135 -29.45 -18.99 -5.21
CA LEU A 135 -28.35 -19.36 -6.12
C LEU A 135 -27.18 -18.38 -6.01
N SER A 136 -27.48 -17.09 -5.98
CA SER A 136 -26.45 -16.05 -5.81
C SER A 136 -25.74 -16.17 -4.46
N GLN A 137 -26.49 -16.43 -3.39
CA GLN A 137 -25.94 -16.64 -2.05
C GLN A 137 -25.08 -17.92 -1.96
N ALA A 138 -25.50 -19.00 -2.62
CA ALA A 138 -24.70 -20.23 -2.70
C ALA A 138 -23.40 -19.98 -3.49
N ALA A 139 -23.46 -19.25 -4.61
CA ALA A 139 -22.29 -18.88 -5.40
C ALA A 139 -21.32 -18.00 -4.61
N ASP A 140 -21.82 -17.00 -3.88
CA ASP A 140 -21.01 -16.15 -3.01
C ASP A 140 -20.26 -16.95 -1.95
N GLN A 141 -20.91 -17.94 -1.31
CA GLN A 141 -20.30 -18.81 -0.31
C GLN A 141 -19.26 -19.76 -0.91
N VAL A 142 -19.57 -20.40 -2.05
CA VAL A 142 -18.62 -21.28 -2.74
C VAL A 142 -17.39 -20.50 -3.22
N TYR A 143 -17.58 -19.31 -3.79
CA TYR A 143 -16.49 -18.43 -4.18
C TYR A 143 -15.63 -18.02 -2.98
N ALA A 144 -16.24 -17.66 -1.85
CA ALA A 144 -15.53 -17.31 -0.64
C ALA A 144 -14.71 -18.47 -0.04
N LEU A 145 -15.21 -19.71 -0.13
CA LEU A 145 -14.48 -20.90 0.29
C LEU A 145 -13.36 -21.28 -0.67
N ALA A 146 -13.58 -21.12 -1.97
CA ALA A 146 -12.61 -21.50 -3.00
C ALA A 146 -11.50 -20.46 -3.20
N GLU A 147 -11.84 -19.18 -3.08
CA GLU A 147 -10.96 -18.03 -3.37
C GLU A 147 -11.00 -17.00 -2.23
N PRO A 148 -10.71 -17.40 -0.97
CA PRO A 148 -10.90 -16.51 0.18
C PRO A 148 -10.09 -15.21 0.07
N GLN A 149 -8.90 -15.27 -0.55
CA GLN A 149 -8.06 -14.11 -0.80
C GLN A 149 -8.74 -13.09 -1.74
N ARG A 150 -9.38 -13.54 -2.84
CA ARG A 150 -10.08 -12.65 -3.78
C ARG A 150 -11.40 -12.15 -3.20
N ALA A 151 -12.10 -13.00 -2.45
CA ALA A 151 -13.37 -12.65 -1.80
C ALA A 151 -13.24 -11.47 -0.83
N VAL A 152 -12.07 -11.27 -0.20
CA VAL A 152 -11.76 -10.08 0.62
C VAL A 152 -11.91 -8.76 -0.15
N PHE A 153 -11.60 -8.75 -1.45
CA PHE A 153 -11.67 -7.53 -2.27
C PHE A 153 -13.03 -7.35 -2.97
N ALA A 154 -13.86 -8.39 -3.00
CA ALA A 154 -15.19 -8.35 -3.60
C ALA A 154 -16.28 -7.88 -2.62
N GLN A 155 -15.99 -7.78 -1.31
CA GLN A 155 -16.98 -7.32 -0.33
C GLN A 155 -17.25 -5.82 -0.45
N PRO A 156 -18.51 -5.38 -0.33
CA PRO A 156 -18.86 -3.96 -0.34
C PRO A 156 -18.33 -3.24 0.91
N ASP A 157 -18.13 -1.92 0.81
CA ASP A 157 -17.68 -1.06 1.91
C ASP A 157 -18.86 -0.70 2.85
N THR A 158 -19.48 -1.74 3.45
CA THR A 158 -20.54 -1.64 4.46
C THR A 158 -20.10 -2.33 5.76
N PRO A 159 -20.74 -2.04 6.91
CA PRO A 159 -20.43 -2.74 8.16
C PRO A 159 -20.52 -4.27 8.04
N GLU A 160 -21.51 -4.78 7.32
CA GLU A 160 -21.69 -6.23 7.08
C GLU A 160 -20.61 -6.78 6.16
N GLY A 161 -20.25 -6.04 5.10
CA GLY A 161 -19.15 -6.39 4.21
C GLY A 161 -17.82 -6.46 4.96
N GLU A 162 -17.53 -5.49 5.83
CA GLU A 162 -16.30 -5.46 6.63
C GLU A 162 -16.28 -6.61 7.65
N ALA A 163 -17.41 -6.93 8.30
CA ALA A 163 -17.50 -8.10 9.17
C ALA A 163 -17.18 -9.41 8.42
N LYS A 164 -17.69 -9.57 7.19
CA LYS A 164 -17.35 -10.71 6.31
C LYS A 164 -15.86 -10.72 5.97
N VAL A 165 -15.28 -9.57 5.61
CA VAL A 165 -13.83 -9.46 5.35
C VAL A 165 -13.02 -9.90 6.57
N GLN A 166 -13.37 -9.46 7.78
CA GLN A 166 -12.66 -9.86 8.99
C GLN A 166 -12.74 -11.36 9.26
N GLY A 167 -13.90 -11.97 8.99
CA GLY A 167 -14.07 -13.43 9.03
C GLY A 167 -13.15 -14.15 8.05
N LEU A 168 -13.14 -13.72 6.79
CA LEU A 168 -12.28 -14.28 5.73
C LEU A 168 -10.80 -14.12 6.05
N LEU A 169 -10.36 -12.94 6.49
CA LEU A 169 -8.98 -12.70 6.87
C LEU A 169 -8.57 -13.56 8.07
N THR A 170 -9.46 -13.78 9.02
CA THR A 170 -9.21 -14.68 10.15
C THR A 170 -9.01 -16.12 9.66
N GLN A 171 -9.88 -16.59 8.77
CA GLN A 171 -9.75 -17.90 8.16
C GLN A 171 -8.42 -18.04 7.39
N ILE A 172 -8.05 -17.07 6.55
CA ILE A 172 -6.80 -17.13 5.77
C ILE A 172 -5.57 -17.15 6.70
N ARG A 173 -5.60 -16.42 7.83
CA ARG A 173 -4.49 -16.40 8.79
C ARG A 173 -4.34 -17.72 9.56
N THR A 174 -5.41 -18.48 9.74
CA THR A 174 -5.41 -19.73 10.53
C THR A 174 -5.34 -20.99 9.66
N THR A 175 -5.86 -20.92 8.44
CA THR A 175 -5.99 -22.04 7.51
C THR A 175 -5.24 -21.73 6.21
N GLY A 176 -4.46 -22.69 5.73
CA GLY A 176 -3.64 -22.53 4.51
C GLY A 176 -2.14 -22.74 4.74
N SER A 177 -1.40 -22.75 3.64
CA SER A 177 0.06 -22.80 3.62
C SER A 177 0.68 -21.59 4.32
N SER A 178 1.98 -21.67 4.66
CA SER A 178 2.71 -20.55 5.27
C SER A 178 2.58 -19.25 4.46
N VAL A 179 2.58 -19.36 3.13
CA VAL A 179 2.48 -18.21 2.22
C VAL A 179 1.06 -17.63 2.22
N GLU A 180 0.02 -18.46 2.17
CA GLU A 180 -1.36 -17.97 2.23
C GLU A 180 -1.67 -17.27 3.55
N ARG A 181 -1.16 -17.81 4.66
CA ARG A 181 -1.26 -17.14 5.96
C ARG A 181 -0.55 -15.80 5.96
N ALA A 182 0.65 -15.71 5.35
CA ALA A 182 1.37 -14.45 5.20
C ALA A 182 0.56 -13.40 4.43
N ASP A 183 -0.14 -13.81 3.37
CA ASP A 183 -1.06 -12.94 2.61
C ASP A 183 -2.22 -12.47 3.49
N GLY A 184 -2.84 -13.39 4.25
CA GLY A 184 -3.90 -13.06 5.20
C GLY A 184 -3.45 -12.01 6.22
N PHE A 185 -2.27 -12.18 6.79
CA PHE A 185 -1.66 -11.18 7.68
C PHE A 185 -1.39 -9.86 6.96
N SER A 186 -0.82 -9.89 5.75
CA SER A 186 -0.53 -8.68 4.96
C SER A 186 -1.80 -7.89 4.62
N PHE A 187 -2.90 -8.56 4.23
CA PHE A 187 -4.17 -7.90 3.95
C PHE A 187 -4.84 -7.36 5.21
N SER A 188 -4.67 -8.05 6.34
CA SER A 188 -5.13 -7.55 7.64
C SER A 188 -4.41 -6.27 8.04
N ALA A 189 -3.09 -6.20 7.79
CA ALA A 189 -2.31 -4.98 8.00
C ALA A 189 -2.79 -3.81 7.12
N ALA A 190 -3.15 -4.09 5.87
CA ALA A 190 -3.62 -3.07 4.92
C ALA A 190 -5.02 -2.51 5.24
N ARG A 191 -5.86 -3.26 5.98
CA ARG A 191 -7.26 -2.88 6.25
C ARG A 191 -7.48 -2.29 7.64
N THR A 192 -6.69 -2.70 8.63
CA THR A 192 -6.88 -2.22 10.01
C THR A 192 -6.65 -0.71 10.11
N LEU A 193 -7.47 -0.05 10.94
CA LEU A 193 -7.34 1.38 11.26
C LEU A 193 -6.52 1.63 12.53
N ASP A 194 -5.84 0.61 13.05
CA ASP A 194 -4.88 0.71 14.14
C ASP A 194 -3.48 0.38 13.63
N ASN A 195 -2.62 1.39 13.48
CA ASN A 195 -1.25 1.20 13.01
C ASN A 195 -0.42 0.26 13.90
N ARG A 196 -0.69 0.18 15.21
CA ARG A 196 0.03 -0.77 16.09
C ARG A 196 -0.38 -2.21 15.78
N GLN A 197 -1.65 -2.42 15.45
CA GLN A 197 -2.13 -3.71 14.97
C GLN A 197 -1.61 -4.00 13.55
N ALA A 198 -1.56 -2.99 12.67
CA ALA A 198 -0.99 -3.12 11.32
C ALA A 198 0.47 -3.57 11.37
N VAL A 199 1.29 -2.97 12.26
CA VAL A 199 2.68 -3.40 12.49
C VAL A 199 2.74 -4.87 12.90
N ARG A 200 1.93 -5.30 13.89
CA ARG A 200 1.91 -6.70 14.34
C ARG A 200 1.54 -7.68 13.22
N PHE A 201 0.53 -7.35 12.43
CA PHE A 201 0.13 -8.16 11.28
C PHE A 201 1.22 -8.20 10.21
N ALA A 202 1.80 -7.06 9.84
CA ALA A 202 2.86 -7.01 8.84
C ALA A 202 4.15 -7.73 9.30
N GLN A 203 4.48 -7.68 10.59
CA GLN A 203 5.57 -8.47 11.18
C GLN A 203 5.30 -9.97 11.09
N ALA A 204 4.09 -10.43 11.40
CA ALA A 204 3.73 -11.85 11.23
C ALA A 204 3.84 -12.28 9.76
N ALA A 205 3.39 -11.44 8.82
CA ALA A 205 3.50 -11.71 7.39
C ALA A 205 4.97 -11.83 6.92
N THR A 206 5.84 -10.88 7.33
CA THR A 206 7.27 -10.89 6.97
C THR A 206 8.04 -12.04 7.61
N GLN A 207 7.62 -12.55 8.78
CA GLN A 207 8.20 -13.76 9.38
C GLN A 207 7.83 -15.03 8.60
N LEU A 208 6.57 -15.13 8.15
CA LEU A 208 6.08 -16.30 7.39
C LEU A 208 6.55 -16.32 5.94
N ALA A 209 6.71 -15.14 5.33
CA ALA A 209 7.19 -14.96 3.97
C ALA A 209 8.13 -13.73 3.88
N PRO A 210 9.42 -13.90 4.21
CA PRO A 210 10.40 -12.79 4.20
C PRO A 210 10.66 -12.17 2.83
N ASP A 211 10.32 -12.87 1.75
CA ASP A 211 10.46 -12.44 0.37
C ASP A 211 9.15 -11.89 -0.22
N LEU A 212 8.11 -11.66 0.60
CA LEU A 212 6.85 -11.05 0.19
C LEU A 212 6.98 -9.51 0.26
N PRO A 213 7.14 -8.80 -0.88
CA PRO A 213 7.46 -7.37 -0.84
C PRO A 213 6.34 -6.52 -0.22
N ILE A 214 5.08 -6.88 -0.50
CA ILE A 214 3.92 -6.14 0.01
C ILE A 214 3.87 -6.15 1.55
N ALA A 215 4.26 -7.24 2.21
CA ALA A 215 4.27 -7.32 3.67
C ALA A 215 5.24 -6.31 4.29
N HIS A 216 6.46 -6.21 3.73
CA HIS A 216 7.45 -5.23 4.14
C HIS A 216 7.00 -3.78 3.87
N MET A 217 6.33 -3.53 2.75
CA MET A 217 5.79 -2.20 2.45
C MET A 217 4.67 -1.79 3.42
N GLN A 218 3.79 -2.73 3.79
CA GLN A 218 2.76 -2.47 4.81
C GLN A 218 3.39 -2.21 6.18
N LEU A 219 4.45 -2.94 6.53
CA LEU A 219 5.22 -2.70 7.74
C LEU A 219 5.82 -1.29 7.73
N GLY A 220 6.51 -0.90 6.66
CA GLY A 220 7.10 0.44 6.50
C GLY A 220 6.06 1.56 6.56
N SER A 221 4.90 1.37 5.91
CA SER A 221 3.79 2.34 5.95
C SER A 221 3.24 2.52 7.36
N ALA A 222 2.95 1.43 8.08
CA ALA A 222 2.41 1.49 9.44
C ALA A 222 3.40 2.08 10.45
N LEU A 223 4.69 1.76 10.31
CA LEU A 223 5.76 2.33 11.14
C LEU A 223 5.91 3.84 10.91
N ARG A 224 5.90 4.30 9.65
CA ARG A 224 5.89 5.75 9.32
C ARG A 224 4.70 6.48 9.92
N ALA A 225 3.50 5.90 9.84
CA ALA A 225 2.30 6.49 10.42
C ALA A 225 2.39 6.62 11.96
N LEU A 226 3.21 5.79 12.62
CA LEU A 226 3.55 5.89 14.05
C LEU A 226 4.77 6.80 14.33
N GLY A 227 5.39 7.40 13.31
CA GLY A 227 6.60 8.22 13.42
C GLY A 227 7.91 7.42 13.55
N GLN A 228 7.89 6.10 13.37
CA GLN A 228 9.07 5.23 13.52
C GLN A 228 9.84 5.13 12.18
N ASP A 229 10.36 6.27 11.70
CA ASP A 229 10.97 6.38 10.36
C ASP A 229 12.21 5.47 10.17
N GLY A 230 13.04 5.25 11.19
CA GLY A 230 14.22 4.35 11.11
C GLY A 230 13.85 2.89 10.81
N PRO A 231 13.02 2.25 11.66
CA PRO A 231 12.48 0.92 11.38
C PRO A 231 11.68 0.86 10.07
N ALA A 232 10.96 1.92 9.72
CA ALA A 232 10.23 1.98 8.45
C ALA A 232 11.17 1.94 7.24
N HIS A 233 12.26 2.71 7.28
CA HIS A 233 13.30 2.71 6.25
C HIS A 233 13.93 1.31 6.10
N SER A 234 14.20 0.63 7.22
CA SER A 234 14.68 -0.76 7.21
C SER A 234 13.69 -1.71 6.51
N ALA A 235 12.39 -1.59 6.79
CA ALA A 235 11.37 -2.40 6.13
C ALA A 235 11.27 -2.09 4.62
N ASP A 236 11.38 -0.82 4.24
CA ASP A 236 11.38 -0.41 2.83
C ASP A 236 12.60 -0.98 2.07
N LEU A 237 13.78 -1.03 2.68
CA LEU A 237 14.96 -1.70 2.10
C LEU A 237 14.72 -3.21 1.86
N GLN A 238 14.06 -3.89 2.81
CA GLN A 238 13.69 -5.30 2.66
C GLN A 238 12.67 -5.51 1.54
N ALA A 239 11.65 -4.64 1.45
CA ALA A 239 10.70 -4.65 0.33
C ALA A 239 11.41 -4.47 -1.02
N GLN A 240 12.37 -3.54 -1.11
CA GLN A 240 13.13 -3.30 -2.34
C GLN A 240 13.99 -4.50 -2.73
N ALA A 241 14.61 -5.18 -1.75
CA ALA A 241 15.36 -6.41 -1.99
C ALA A 241 14.44 -7.54 -2.49
N ALA A 242 13.25 -7.67 -1.91
CA ALA A 242 12.26 -8.68 -2.29
C ALA A 242 11.76 -8.50 -3.74
N PHE A 243 11.68 -7.27 -4.27
CA PHE A 243 11.30 -7.03 -5.68
C PHE A 243 12.24 -7.63 -6.72
N LYS A 244 13.51 -7.86 -6.36
CA LYS A 244 14.47 -8.49 -7.27
C LYS A 244 14.17 -9.98 -7.51
N ARG A 245 13.21 -10.55 -6.78
CA ARG A 245 12.76 -11.94 -6.90
C ARG A 245 11.36 -11.98 -7.51
N PRO A 246 11.21 -12.32 -8.81
CA PRO A 246 9.93 -12.19 -9.52
C PRO A 246 8.80 -13.13 -9.05
N ALA A 247 9.10 -14.14 -8.23
CA ALA A 247 8.23 -15.29 -8.00
C ALA A 247 6.98 -15.05 -7.12
N ARG A 248 6.82 -13.88 -6.47
CA ARG A 248 5.77 -13.68 -5.43
C ARG A 248 5.02 -12.35 -5.50
N MET A 249 4.97 -11.71 -6.67
CA MET A 249 4.24 -10.45 -6.82
C MET A 249 2.74 -10.69 -6.95
N LEU A 250 2.03 -10.57 -5.84
CA LEU A 250 0.57 -10.50 -5.78
C LEU A 250 0.09 -9.11 -6.21
N TRP A 251 0.43 -8.66 -7.42
CA TRP A 251 -0.08 -7.40 -7.96
C TRP A 251 -0.67 -7.56 -9.35
N ALA A 252 -1.78 -6.87 -9.59
CA ALA A 252 -2.24 -6.55 -10.94
C ALA A 252 -1.06 -6.01 -11.76
N GLU A 253 -1.01 -6.36 -13.05
CA GLU A 253 0.12 -6.10 -13.93
C GLU A 253 0.59 -4.63 -13.88
N GLY A 254 -0.35 -3.68 -13.88
CA GLY A 254 -0.04 -2.25 -13.76
C GLY A 254 0.66 -1.85 -12.45
N GLN A 255 0.38 -2.54 -11.34
CA GLN A 255 0.99 -2.27 -10.04
C GLN A 255 2.39 -2.91 -9.91
N ARG A 256 2.68 -4.01 -10.62
CA ARG A 256 4.01 -4.64 -10.63
C ARG A 256 5.11 -3.69 -11.10
N GLU A 257 4.79 -2.82 -12.05
CA GLU A 257 5.75 -1.82 -12.54
C GLU A 257 5.84 -0.59 -11.63
N LEU A 258 4.71 -0.10 -11.10
CA LEU A 258 4.67 1.15 -10.34
C LEU A 258 5.28 1.02 -8.94
N GLN A 259 4.99 -0.06 -8.24
CA GLN A 259 5.33 -0.19 -6.81
C GLN A 259 6.85 -0.21 -6.54
N PRO A 260 7.68 -0.94 -7.30
CA PRO A 260 9.13 -0.88 -7.13
C PRO A 260 9.71 0.51 -7.37
N ILE A 261 9.19 1.24 -8.38
CA ILE A 261 9.67 2.59 -8.70
C ILE A 261 9.25 3.58 -7.60
N ARG A 262 8.01 3.46 -7.10
CA ARG A 262 7.50 4.27 -5.98
C ARG A 262 8.34 4.07 -4.73
N LEU A 263 8.59 2.83 -4.35
CA LEU A 263 9.42 2.50 -3.20
C LEU A 263 10.86 3.00 -3.38
N ALA A 264 11.43 2.84 -4.58
CA ALA A 264 12.77 3.34 -4.87
C ALA A 264 12.85 4.88 -4.82
N ALA A 265 11.80 5.60 -5.21
CA ALA A 265 11.74 7.05 -5.11
C ALA A 265 11.72 7.50 -3.64
N GLN A 266 10.92 6.82 -2.81
CA GLN A 266 10.86 7.06 -1.36
C GLN A 266 12.21 6.82 -0.69
N LEU A 267 12.84 5.66 -0.92
CA LEU A 267 14.17 5.35 -0.37
C LEU A 267 15.21 6.38 -0.78
N ALA A 268 15.21 6.79 -2.06
CA ALA A 268 16.12 7.83 -2.52
C ALA A 268 15.88 9.18 -1.83
N ALA A 269 14.63 9.52 -1.49
CA ALA A 269 14.33 10.72 -0.72
C ALA A 269 14.79 10.60 0.75
N ASP A 270 14.58 9.45 1.39
CA ASP A 270 15.04 9.18 2.77
C ASP A 270 16.58 9.19 2.88
N GLU A 271 17.27 8.74 1.83
CA GLU A 271 18.74 8.74 1.67
C GLU A 271 19.29 10.12 1.22
N ALA A 272 18.42 11.11 1.02
CA ALA A 272 18.73 12.42 0.45
C ALA A 272 19.45 12.39 -0.94
N ASP A 273 19.28 11.30 -1.71
CA ASP A 273 19.61 11.25 -3.14
C ASP A 273 18.48 11.87 -3.97
N PHE A 274 18.31 13.19 -3.81
CA PHE A 274 17.23 13.94 -4.47
C PHE A 274 17.32 13.86 -6.00
N GLY A 275 18.52 13.78 -6.56
CA GLY A 275 18.71 13.59 -8.00
C GLY A 275 18.08 12.28 -8.49
N ARG A 276 18.30 11.16 -7.78
CA ARG A 276 17.64 9.88 -8.08
C ARG A 276 16.15 9.93 -7.81
N ALA A 277 15.72 10.53 -6.70
CA ALA A 277 14.31 10.63 -6.34
C ALA A 277 13.51 11.42 -7.40
N VAL A 278 14.01 12.57 -7.88
CA VAL A 278 13.38 13.35 -8.97
C VAL A 278 13.23 12.50 -10.23
N ARG A 279 14.29 11.78 -10.65
CA ARG A 279 14.24 10.93 -11.86
C ARG A 279 13.18 9.84 -11.73
N LEU A 280 13.08 9.20 -10.57
CA LEU A 280 12.10 8.14 -10.32
C LEU A 280 10.66 8.69 -10.26
N GLN A 281 10.46 9.86 -9.64
CA GLN A 281 9.14 10.52 -9.61
C GLN A 281 8.67 10.95 -11.01
N ARG A 282 9.56 11.48 -11.85
CA ARG A 282 9.23 11.78 -13.26
C ARG A 282 8.85 10.51 -14.03
N ARG A 283 9.58 9.41 -13.84
CA ARG A 283 9.22 8.12 -14.43
C ARG A 283 7.83 7.64 -13.98
N LEU A 284 7.50 7.80 -12.69
CA LEU A 284 6.17 7.46 -12.18
C LEU A 284 5.08 8.34 -12.80
N GLN A 285 5.34 9.64 -12.96
CA GLN A 285 4.43 10.56 -13.62
C GLN A 285 4.14 10.11 -15.05
N ASP A 286 5.17 9.77 -15.83
CA ASP A 286 5.02 9.29 -17.21
C ASP A 286 4.20 8.00 -17.28
N LEU A 287 4.48 7.03 -16.40
CA LEU A 287 3.75 5.76 -16.35
C LEU A 287 2.28 5.95 -15.98
N ARG A 288 1.99 6.87 -15.04
CA ARG A 288 0.61 7.23 -14.66
C ARG A 288 -0.10 7.92 -15.83
N ALA A 289 0.57 8.86 -16.51
CA ALA A 289 0.02 9.59 -17.64
C ALA A 289 -0.37 8.65 -18.79
N ARG A 290 0.46 7.64 -19.11
CA ARG A 290 0.14 6.59 -20.10
C ARG A 290 -1.11 5.78 -19.75
N ARG A 291 -1.49 5.74 -18.47
CA ARG A 291 -2.69 5.09 -17.96
C ARG A 291 -3.85 6.07 -17.71
N GLY A 292 -3.76 7.28 -18.25
CA GLY A 292 -4.78 8.32 -18.11
C GLY A 292 -4.84 8.98 -16.72
N VAL A 293 -3.91 8.65 -15.81
CA VAL A 293 -3.86 9.22 -14.46
C VAL A 293 -2.93 10.43 -14.45
N ARG A 294 -3.49 11.62 -14.27
CA ARG A 294 -2.71 12.86 -14.08
C ARG A 294 -2.45 13.09 -12.60
N SER A 295 -1.28 12.65 -12.12
CA SER A 295 -0.84 12.88 -10.73
C SER A 295 0.66 13.12 -10.69
N LEU A 296 1.05 14.21 -10.02
CA LEU A 296 2.46 14.57 -9.82
C LEU A 296 3.11 13.83 -8.63
N GLY A 297 2.33 13.04 -7.88
CA GLY A 297 2.85 12.29 -6.73
C GLY A 297 3.56 13.20 -5.74
N GLU A 298 4.81 12.85 -5.42
CA GLU A 298 5.66 13.60 -4.48
C GLU A 298 6.76 14.42 -5.21
N LEU A 299 6.65 14.57 -6.54
CA LEU A 299 7.66 15.28 -7.32
C LEU A 299 7.90 16.72 -6.82
N PRO A 300 6.88 17.52 -6.46
CA PRO A 300 7.13 18.88 -5.97
C PRO A 300 7.94 18.91 -4.66
N GLN A 301 7.68 18.00 -3.72
CA GLN A 301 8.39 17.90 -2.45
C GLN A 301 9.88 17.58 -2.69
N VAL A 302 10.14 16.59 -3.54
CA VAL A 302 11.49 16.15 -3.87
C VAL A 302 12.27 17.20 -4.67
N LEU A 303 11.58 18.09 -5.41
CA LEU A 303 12.18 19.26 -6.06
C LEU A 303 12.49 20.41 -5.08
N ALA A 304 11.64 20.61 -4.06
CA ALA A 304 11.87 21.64 -3.06
C ALA A 304 13.06 21.33 -2.15
N ALA A 305 13.31 20.04 -1.86
CA ALA A 305 14.39 19.60 -0.98
C ALA A 305 15.81 20.03 -1.44
N PRO A 306 16.23 19.91 -2.71
CA PRO A 306 17.47 20.47 -3.23
C PRO A 306 17.36 21.96 -3.64
N HIS A 307 16.41 22.70 -3.08
CA HIS A 307 16.17 24.13 -3.32
C HIS A 307 15.72 24.52 -4.76
N ASP A 308 15.18 23.61 -5.58
CA ASP A 308 14.56 23.95 -6.87
C ASP A 308 13.11 24.42 -6.70
N LEU A 309 12.95 25.51 -5.93
CA LEU A 309 11.66 26.03 -5.47
C LEU A 309 10.74 26.46 -6.64
N ASN A 310 11.32 26.99 -7.72
CA ASN A 310 10.55 27.38 -8.90
C ASN A 310 9.88 26.18 -9.56
N ALA A 311 10.62 25.07 -9.74
CA ALA A 311 10.06 23.86 -10.31
C ALA A 311 9.06 23.19 -9.35
N ALA A 312 9.32 23.24 -8.03
CA ALA A 312 8.42 22.73 -7.02
C ALA A 312 7.08 23.48 -7.01
N LEU A 313 7.10 24.82 -6.97
CA LEU A 313 5.90 25.66 -7.00
C LEU A 313 5.09 25.46 -8.28
N ALA A 314 5.74 25.44 -9.44
CA ALA A 314 5.09 25.15 -10.71
C ALA A 314 4.41 23.76 -10.73
N GLY A 315 5.06 22.76 -10.12
CA GLY A 315 4.48 21.44 -9.94
C GLY A 315 3.22 21.46 -9.07
N VAL A 316 3.27 22.13 -7.92
CA VAL A 316 2.12 22.24 -7.02
C VAL A 316 0.94 22.95 -7.68
N ASP A 317 1.18 24.01 -8.46
CA ASP A 317 0.11 24.72 -9.17
C ASP A 317 -0.50 23.87 -10.30
N LEU A 318 0.32 23.13 -11.04
CA LEU A 318 -0.17 22.18 -12.05
C LEU A 318 -1.01 21.05 -11.44
N ALA A 319 -0.68 20.59 -10.23
CA ALA A 319 -1.49 19.59 -9.51
C ALA A 319 -2.91 20.11 -9.22
N ALA A 320 -3.04 21.37 -8.76
CA ALA A 320 -4.34 21.96 -8.47
C ALA A 320 -5.22 22.14 -9.72
N LEU A 321 -4.62 22.32 -10.89
CA LEU A 321 -5.36 22.42 -12.15
C LEU A 321 -5.89 21.08 -12.67
N SER A 322 -5.43 19.95 -12.09
CA SER A 322 -5.74 18.61 -12.60
C SER A 322 -7.02 17.98 -12.01
N GLY A 323 -7.72 18.68 -11.11
CA GLY A 323 -8.96 18.22 -10.48
C GLY A 323 -9.07 18.60 -8.99
N PRO A 324 -10.05 18.05 -8.25
CA PRO A 324 -10.17 18.29 -6.80
C PRO A 324 -8.87 17.92 -6.08
N GLU A 325 -8.32 18.87 -5.33
CA GLU A 325 -7.02 18.70 -4.67
C GLU A 325 -7.14 17.65 -3.55
N THR A 326 -6.40 16.56 -3.70
CA THR A 326 -6.31 15.51 -2.67
C THR A 326 -5.59 16.03 -1.41
N LEU A 327 -5.84 15.41 -0.26
CA LEU A 327 -5.15 15.78 0.99
C LEU A 327 -3.61 15.70 0.86
N ASN A 328 -3.10 14.71 0.14
CA ASN A 328 -1.67 14.57 -0.13
C ASN A 328 -1.12 15.72 -1.00
N ALA A 329 -1.92 16.21 -1.95
CA ALA A 329 -1.53 17.38 -2.75
C ALA A 329 -1.53 18.66 -1.92
N ARG A 330 -2.47 18.83 -1.00
CA ARG A 330 -2.46 19.94 -0.03
C ARG A 330 -1.24 19.89 0.90
N LEU A 331 -0.90 18.70 1.39
CA LEU A 331 0.32 18.49 2.18
C LEU A 331 1.57 18.87 1.38
N ALA A 332 1.67 18.40 0.13
CA ALA A 332 2.75 18.78 -0.79
C ALA A 332 2.86 20.30 -0.95
N ARG A 333 1.72 20.99 -1.13
CA ARG A 333 1.66 22.45 -1.21
C ARG A 333 2.17 23.11 0.05
N ALA A 334 1.75 22.64 1.22
CA ALA A 334 2.21 23.16 2.52
C ALA A 334 3.72 23.00 2.72
N GLU A 335 4.27 21.84 2.37
CA GLU A 335 5.70 21.57 2.43
C GLU A 335 6.51 22.48 1.49
N VAL A 336 6.08 22.62 0.23
CA VAL A 336 6.74 23.51 -0.75
C VAL A 336 6.62 24.98 -0.35
N THR A 337 5.47 25.38 0.20
CA THR A 337 5.23 26.76 0.70
C THR A 337 6.15 27.07 1.88
N ALA A 338 6.34 26.11 2.80
CA ALA A 338 7.30 26.21 3.90
C ALA A 338 8.74 26.32 3.37
N ALA A 339 9.14 25.45 2.44
CA ALA A 339 10.46 25.47 1.83
C ALA A 339 10.76 26.79 1.08
N ALA A 340 9.73 27.43 0.51
CA ALA A 340 9.81 28.74 -0.12
C ALA A 340 9.88 29.92 0.88
N GLY A 341 9.89 29.65 2.19
CA GLY A 341 9.96 30.67 3.24
C GLY A 341 8.65 31.42 3.47
N ARG A 342 7.52 30.97 2.91
CA ARG A 342 6.18 31.56 3.10
C ARG A 342 5.56 31.02 4.40
N ARG A 343 6.22 31.31 5.53
CA ARG A 343 6.00 30.63 6.82
C ARG A 343 4.57 30.74 7.37
N ALA A 344 3.99 31.95 7.38
CA ALA A 344 2.63 32.18 7.88
C ALA A 344 1.58 31.44 7.03
N GLU A 345 1.77 31.40 5.72
CA GLU A 345 0.87 30.70 4.81
C GLU A 345 1.00 29.19 4.95
N ALA A 346 2.22 28.66 5.06
CA ALA A 346 2.44 27.24 5.33
C ALA A 346 1.75 26.80 6.63
N ALA A 347 1.89 27.58 7.71
CA ALA A 347 1.20 27.32 8.98
C ALA A 347 -0.32 27.28 8.82
N ALA A 348 -0.91 28.24 8.09
CA ALA A 348 -2.33 28.26 7.80
C ALA A 348 -2.79 27.06 6.95
N GLN A 349 -1.99 26.64 5.96
CA GLN A 349 -2.27 25.46 5.15
C GLN A 349 -2.25 24.18 5.99
N TYR A 350 -1.28 23.99 6.89
CA TYR A 350 -1.27 22.86 7.82
C TYR A 350 -2.45 22.87 8.80
N ASP A 351 -2.87 24.05 9.28
CA ASP A 351 -4.07 24.20 10.10
C ASP A 351 -5.34 23.75 9.36
N ALA A 352 -5.47 24.14 8.09
CA ALA A 352 -6.60 23.73 7.25
C ALA A 352 -6.63 22.21 7.00
N ILE A 353 -5.46 21.60 6.79
CA ILE A 353 -5.32 20.14 6.62
C ILE A 353 -5.72 19.42 7.92
N ALA A 354 -5.26 19.89 9.08
CA ALA A 354 -5.62 19.31 10.37
C ALA A 354 -7.13 19.41 10.66
N ALA A 355 -7.76 20.54 10.34
CA ALA A 355 -9.20 20.71 10.47
C ALA A 355 -9.99 19.76 9.55
N GLU A 356 -9.49 19.51 8.34
CA GLU A 356 -10.11 18.56 7.42
C GLU A 356 -10.01 17.12 7.91
N LEU A 357 -8.86 16.70 8.46
CA LEU A 357 -8.73 15.39 9.09
C LEU A 357 -9.71 15.19 10.26
N ALA A 358 -9.90 16.22 11.09
CA ALA A 358 -10.88 16.16 12.18
C ALA A 358 -12.32 16.00 11.65
N ARG A 359 -12.68 16.66 10.53
CA ARG A 359 -13.98 16.46 9.87
C ARG A 359 -14.14 15.06 9.31
N LEU A 360 -13.10 14.52 8.68
CA LEU A 360 -13.11 13.14 8.17
C LEU A 360 -13.25 12.12 9.30
N ASP A 361 -12.62 12.35 10.45
CA ASP A 361 -12.78 11.51 11.64
C ASP A 361 -14.21 11.57 12.18
N ALA A 362 -14.82 12.76 12.25
CA ALA A 362 -16.24 12.89 12.64
C ALA A 362 -17.18 12.14 11.68
N GLN A 363 -16.92 12.18 10.37
CA GLN A 363 -17.68 11.42 9.37
C GLN A 363 -17.48 9.91 9.51
N ALA A 364 -16.26 9.47 9.82
CA ALA A 364 -15.93 8.07 10.04
C ALA A 364 -16.65 7.50 11.28
N GLN A 365 -16.77 8.31 12.35
CA GLN A 365 -17.51 7.98 13.57
C GLN A 365 -18.98 7.72 13.33
N LEU A 366 -19.62 8.47 12.42
CA LEU A 366 -21.01 8.21 12.00
C LEU A 366 -21.18 6.83 11.34
N LYS A 367 -20.10 6.27 10.80
CA LYS A 367 -20.05 4.93 10.19
C LYS A 367 -19.50 3.86 11.13
N GLY A 368 -19.41 4.13 12.43
CA GLY A 368 -18.90 3.20 13.44
C GLY A 368 -17.38 3.03 13.48
N HIS A 369 -16.62 3.85 12.74
CA HIS A 369 -15.16 3.82 12.77
C HIS A 369 -14.63 4.86 13.75
N SER A 370 -13.60 4.53 14.55
CA SER A 370 -13.01 5.51 15.47
C SER A 370 -12.34 6.69 14.75
N ARG A 371 -11.76 6.43 13.57
CA ARG A 371 -10.98 7.36 12.75
C ARG A 371 -11.14 7.10 11.26
N SER A 372 -10.82 8.09 10.44
CA SER A 372 -10.69 7.96 8.99
C SER A 372 -9.34 7.34 8.59
N ARG A 373 -9.27 6.66 7.43
CA ARG A 373 -8.02 6.07 6.89
C ARG A 373 -6.91 7.12 6.70
N GLN A 374 -7.28 8.32 6.26
CA GLN A 374 -6.37 9.43 6.05
C GLN A 374 -5.73 9.87 7.37
N SER A 375 -6.56 10.03 8.40
CA SER A 375 -6.12 10.41 9.75
C SER A 375 -5.18 9.38 10.36
N VAL A 376 -5.52 8.09 10.23
CA VAL A 376 -4.64 6.98 10.64
C VAL A 376 -3.25 7.08 10.01
N SER A 377 -3.14 7.52 8.75
CA SER A 377 -1.87 7.56 8.03
C SER A 377 -1.06 8.84 8.26
N LEU A 378 -1.73 9.97 8.54
CA LEU A 378 -1.11 11.30 8.44
C LEU A 378 -0.95 12.02 9.77
N ASP A 379 -1.66 11.62 10.81
CA ASP A 379 -1.76 12.37 12.06
C ASP A 379 -0.43 12.76 12.70
N VAL A 380 0.45 11.77 12.93
CA VAL A 380 1.74 11.99 13.60
C VAL A 380 2.69 12.79 12.71
N PRO A 381 2.90 12.44 11.42
CA PRO A 381 3.70 13.26 10.50
C PRO A 381 3.17 14.69 10.36
N LEU A 382 1.85 14.87 10.25
CA LEU A 382 1.22 16.18 10.13
C LEU A 382 1.42 17.02 11.39
N ALA A 383 1.25 16.45 12.58
CA ALA A 383 1.44 17.17 13.83
C ALA A 383 2.87 17.72 13.95
N ALA A 384 3.88 16.94 13.56
CA ALA A 384 5.27 17.38 13.54
C ALA A 384 5.50 18.51 12.52
N ALA A 385 5.02 18.36 11.29
CA ALA A 385 5.18 19.36 10.23
C ALA A 385 4.44 20.67 10.56
N ARG A 386 3.22 20.57 11.09
CA ARG A 386 2.40 21.68 11.56
C ARG A 386 3.07 22.45 12.68
N ALA A 387 3.56 21.75 13.71
CA ALA A 387 4.24 22.39 14.83
C ALA A 387 5.49 23.15 14.38
N ARG A 388 6.27 22.56 13.47
CA ARG A 388 7.42 23.23 12.84
C ARG A 388 7.00 24.50 12.08
N ALA A 389 6.01 24.41 11.20
CA ALA A 389 5.55 25.56 10.42
C ALA A 389 5.00 26.70 11.30
N VAL A 390 4.26 26.36 12.36
CA VAL A 390 3.77 27.34 13.35
C VAL A 390 4.92 28.01 14.09
N ALA A 391 5.97 27.27 14.44
CA ALA A 391 7.17 27.82 15.07
C ALA A 391 7.91 28.77 14.13
N GLU A 392 8.11 28.37 12.87
CA GLU A 392 8.74 29.18 11.84
C GLU A 392 7.94 30.48 11.59
N ALA A 393 6.60 30.42 11.66
CA ALA A 393 5.73 31.60 11.60
C ALA A 393 5.83 32.52 12.83
N GLY A 394 6.58 32.14 13.87
CA GLY A 394 6.87 32.94 15.06
C GLY A 394 6.05 32.59 16.30
N ASP A 395 5.09 31.66 16.20
CA ASP A 395 4.22 31.28 17.32
C ASP A 395 4.81 30.07 18.08
N LEU A 396 5.89 30.34 18.82
CA LEU A 396 6.59 29.34 19.62
C LEU A 396 5.73 28.70 20.72
N PRO A 397 4.88 29.43 21.47
CA PRO A 397 4.00 28.82 22.47
C PRO A 397 3.08 27.76 21.85
N ARG A 398 2.37 28.11 20.77
CA ARG A 398 1.48 27.18 20.09
C ARG A 398 2.22 25.99 19.49
N ALA A 399 3.41 26.22 18.92
CA ALA A 399 4.24 25.14 18.41
C ALA A 399 4.64 24.14 19.50
N ARG A 400 4.99 24.61 20.70
CA ARG A 400 5.30 23.76 21.86
C ARG A 400 4.09 22.94 22.32
N ASP A 401 2.92 23.54 22.35
CA ASP A 401 1.68 22.83 22.72
C ASP A 401 1.36 21.73 21.70
N LEU A 402 1.41 22.06 20.41
CA LEU A 402 1.18 21.11 19.32
C LEU A 402 2.16 19.93 19.39
N ILE A 403 3.46 20.22 19.47
CA ILE A 403 4.48 19.16 19.48
C ILE A 403 4.47 18.38 20.80
N GLY A 404 4.09 18.99 21.91
CA GLY A 404 4.03 18.37 23.23
C GLY A 404 3.18 17.10 23.28
N SER A 405 2.10 17.07 22.49
CA SER A 405 1.18 15.93 22.37
C SER A 405 1.71 14.76 21.53
N THR A 406 2.84 14.92 20.84
CA THR A 406 3.37 13.92 19.91
C THR A 406 4.26 12.88 20.59
N PRO A 407 4.32 11.62 20.08
CA PRO A 407 5.14 10.56 20.67
C PRO A 407 6.64 10.90 20.71
N LEU A 408 7.31 10.45 21.77
CA LEU A 408 8.76 10.65 21.95
C LEU A 408 9.63 9.70 21.11
N ASN A 409 9.04 8.61 20.59
CA ASN A 409 9.68 7.67 19.66
C ASN A 409 9.37 8.00 18.19
N CYS A 410 8.92 9.23 17.91
CA CYS A 410 8.67 9.72 16.56
C CYS A 410 9.87 10.54 16.08
N TYR A 411 10.58 10.06 15.05
CA TYR A 411 11.79 10.71 14.52
C TYR A 411 11.52 12.15 14.05
N ARG A 412 10.51 12.35 13.19
CA ARG A 412 10.11 13.69 12.73
C ARG A 412 9.65 14.61 13.86
N CYS A 413 9.06 14.06 14.90
CA CYS A 413 8.61 14.82 16.06
C CYS A 413 9.81 15.30 16.88
N ARG A 414 10.85 14.47 17.06
CA ARG A 414 12.14 14.88 17.65
C ARG A 414 12.81 15.98 16.84
N MET A 415 12.86 15.83 15.51
CA MET A 415 13.36 16.87 14.61
C MET A 415 12.59 18.19 14.78
N ALA A 416 11.26 18.14 14.85
CA ALA A 416 10.44 19.34 15.08
C ALA A 416 10.67 19.95 16.48
N ARG A 417 10.77 19.14 17.55
CA ARG A 417 11.11 19.61 18.91
C ARG A 417 12.46 20.31 18.92
N GLY A 418 13.47 19.72 18.27
CA GLY A 418 14.79 20.32 18.14
C GLY A 418 14.78 21.65 17.39
N HIS A 419 14.02 21.73 16.29
CA HIS A 419 13.85 22.96 15.53
C HIS A 419 13.12 24.06 16.32
N ILE A 420 12.06 23.71 17.05
CA ILE A 420 11.33 24.63 17.93
C ILE A 420 12.26 25.16 19.04
N ALA A 421 13.05 24.29 19.66
CA ALA A 421 14.03 24.67 20.67
C ALA A 421 15.11 25.59 20.09
N TRP A 422 15.59 25.31 18.87
CA TRP A 422 16.52 26.17 18.16
C TRP A 422 15.93 27.57 17.97
N LEU A 423 14.72 27.70 17.41
CA LEU A 423 14.09 29.00 17.18
C LEU A 423 13.84 29.77 18.48
N ALA A 424 13.72 29.06 19.59
CA ALA A 424 13.66 29.63 20.94
C ALA A 424 15.04 29.96 21.55
N ALA A 425 16.12 29.79 20.79
CA ALA A 425 17.51 29.91 21.23
C ALA A 425 17.92 28.97 22.40
N ASP A 426 17.15 27.90 22.66
CA ASP A 426 17.53 26.84 23.58
C ASP A 426 18.32 25.77 22.84
N TYR A 427 19.58 26.10 22.52
CA TYR A 427 20.47 25.22 21.77
C TYR A 427 20.80 23.92 22.51
N THR A 428 20.76 23.93 23.84
CA THR A 428 20.97 22.71 24.64
C THR A 428 19.80 21.75 24.46
N ALA A 429 18.56 22.23 24.52
CA ALA A 429 17.40 21.40 24.22
C ALA A 429 17.39 20.95 22.76
N ALA A 430 17.73 21.83 21.82
CA ALA A 430 17.83 21.47 20.40
C ALA A 430 18.79 20.30 20.17
N GLY A 431 19.99 20.35 20.77
CA GLY A 431 20.99 19.30 20.69
C GLY A 431 20.47 17.95 21.21
N ARG A 432 19.84 17.94 22.39
CA ARG A 432 19.25 16.71 22.96
C ARG A 432 18.17 16.10 22.07
N GLU A 433 17.31 16.92 21.48
CA GLU A 433 16.23 16.43 20.62
C GLU A 433 16.77 15.87 19.30
N TYR A 434 17.78 16.49 18.71
CA TYR A 434 18.42 15.95 17.51
C TYR A 434 19.23 14.68 17.80
N GLU A 435 19.95 14.59 18.93
CA GLU A 435 20.59 13.34 19.38
C GLU A 435 19.58 12.21 19.56
N ALA A 436 18.42 12.52 20.14
CA ALA A 436 17.33 11.55 20.26
C ALA A 436 16.78 11.14 18.88
N ALA A 437 16.71 12.05 17.90
CA ALA A 437 16.34 11.73 16.53
C ALA A 437 17.36 10.78 15.87
N GLU A 438 18.66 11.04 16.03
CA GLU A 438 19.73 10.16 15.54
C GLU A 438 19.61 8.74 16.10
N ALA A 439 19.32 8.61 17.41
CA ALA A 439 19.12 7.31 18.03
C ALA A 439 17.91 6.54 17.48
N LEU A 440 16.86 7.25 17.03
CA LEU A 440 15.66 6.63 16.45
C LEU A 440 15.85 6.19 14.99
N ALA A 441 16.71 6.87 14.24
CA ALA A 441 16.95 6.60 12.83
C ALA A 441 18.42 6.82 12.46
N PRO A 442 19.33 5.95 12.91
CA PRO A 442 20.78 6.15 12.77
C PRO A 442 21.28 6.09 11.33
N ASP A 443 20.49 5.55 10.40
CA ASP A 443 20.83 5.48 8.97
C ASP A 443 20.33 6.70 8.17
N LEU A 444 19.41 7.50 8.74
CA LEU A 444 18.91 8.70 8.07
C LEU A 444 19.87 9.89 8.26
N PRO A 445 20.09 10.72 7.24
CA PRO A 445 21.14 11.75 7.26
C PRO A 445 20.70 13.06 7.95
N PHE A 446 19.39 13.33 8.04
CA PHE A 446 18.90 14.69 8.33
C PHE A 446 19.18 15.17 9.76
N ALA A 447 19.09 14.30 10.77
CA ALA A 447 19.38 14.69 12.16
C ALA A 447 20.85 15.11 12.37
N PHE A 448 21.78 14.42 11.71
CA PHE A 448 23.20 14.77 11.71
C PHE A 448 23.43 16.14 11.10
N GLU A 449 22.74 16.46 10.00
CA GLU A 449 22.87 17.77 9.38
C GLU A 449 22.36 18.88 10.30
N GLU A 450 21.19 18.70 10.92
CA GLU A 450 20.62 19.70 11.83
C GLU A 450 21.51 19.92 13.06
N ARG A 451 22.13 18.87 13.61
CA ARG A 451 23.16 19.02 14.65
C ARG A 451 24.41 19.73 14.14
N GLY A 452 24.82 19.45 12.91
CA GLY A 452 25.94 20.15 12.29
C GLY A 452 25.66 21.66 12.16
N ARG A 453 24.44 22.03 11.75
CA ARG A 453 24.01 23.43 11.74
C ARG A 453 24.01 24.01 13.16
N LEU A 454 23.56 23.26 14.16
CA LEU A 454 23.51 23.71 15.55
C LEU A 454 24.92 24.03 16.09
N HIS A 455 25.88 23.13 15.86
CA HIS A 455 27.29 23.35 16.17
C HIS A 455 27.84 24.58 15.44
N PHE A 456 27.49 24.76 14.17
CA PHE A 456 27.90 25.94 13.40
C PHE A 456 27.36 27.24 14.00
N ALA A 457 26.06 27.28 14.34
CA ALA A 457 25.40 28.43 14.95
C ALA A 457 26.00 28.79 16.32
N THR A 458 26.43 27.78 17.09
CA THR A 458 27.08 27.94 18.39
C THR A 458 28.61 28.11 18.30
N ARG A 459 29.16 28.31 17.09
CA ARG A 459 30.60 28.51 16.81
C ARG A 459 31.50 27.29 17.10
N ASP A 460 30.94 26.12 17.37
CA ASP A 460 31.69 24.86 17.37
C ASP A 460 31.91 24.37 15.93
N LEU A 461 32.86 25.01 15.25
CA LEU A 461 33.15 24.70 13.84
C LEU A 461 33.66 23.27 13.66
N GLN A 462 34.35 22.69 14.65
CA GLN A 462 34.80 21.30 14.56
C GLN A 462 33.63 20.33 14.68
N GLY A 463 32.69 20.58 15.62
CA GLY A 463 31.44 19.83 15.72
C GLY A 463 30.62 19.89 14.44
N ALA A 464 30.50 21.09 13.85
CA ALA A 464 29.80 21.26 12.57
C ALA A 464 30.40 20.39 11.47
N GLN A 465 31.73 20.37 11.34
CA GLN A 465 32.43 19.56 10.35
C GLN A 465 32.30 18.06 10.60
N ARG A 466 32.36 17.61 11.86
CA ARG A 466 32.14 16.19 12.22
C ARG A 466 30.75 15.73 11.81
N MET A 467 29.73 16.49 12.16
CA MET A 467 28.34 16.13 11.85
C MET A 467 28.03 16.25 10.35
N ALA A 468 28.59 17.26 9.67
CA ALA A 468 28.51 17.37 8.22
C ALA A 468 29.14 16.15 7.50
N ALA A 469 30.31 15.69 7.96
CA ALA A 469 30.93 14.48 7.42
C ALA A 469 30.05 13.24 7.64
N GLU A 470 29.35 13.20 8.77
CA GLU A 470 28.51 12.06 9.14
C GLU A 470 27.19 12.00 8.35
N ALA A 471 26.59 13.17 8.10
CA ALA A 471 25.48 13.32 7.15
C ALA A 471 25.91 12.96 5.73
N ALA A 472 27.07 13.45 5.25
CA ALA A 472 27.59 13.14 3.92
C ALA A 472 27.94 11.65 3.73
N ARG A 473 28.36 10.96 4.79
CA ARG A 473 28.64 9.51 4.74
C ARG A 473 27.38 8.69 4.49
N ARG A 474 26.24 9.11 5.05
CA ARG A 474 24.93 8.48 4.83
C ARG A 474 24.28 8.91 3.52
N ALA A 475 24.49 10.16 3.14
CA ALA A 475 23.91 10.77 1.95
C ALA A 475 25.02 11.36 1.05
N PRO A 476 25.75 10.51 0.30
CA PRO A 476 26.87 10.97 -0.53
C PRO A 476 26.43 11.87 -1.71
N ASN A 477 25.15 11.85 -2.06
CA ASN A 477 24.56 12.65 -3.14
C ASN A 477 23.80 13.89 -2.64
N TRP A 478 24.00 14.29 -1.37
CA TRP A 478 23.35 15.45 -0.77
C TRP A 478 24.30 16.65 -0.63
N ALA A 479 23.88 17.81 -1.14
CA ALA A 479 24.72 19.01 -1.19
C ALA A 479 24.88 19.74 0.16
N ASP A 480 23.85 19.73 1.02
CA ASP A 480 23.82 20.60 2.20
C ASP A 480 24.94 20.32 3.21
N PRO A 481 25.29 19.05 3.52
CA PRO A 481 26.43 18.77 4.39
C PRO A 481 27.76 19.26 3.82
N LEU A 482 27.93 19.20 2.49
CA LEU A 482 29.13 19.72 1.83
C LEU A 482 29.20 21.25 1.93
N LYS A 483 28.06 21.92 1.75
CA LYS A 483 27.95 23.38 1.95
C LYS A 483 28.24 23.75 3.40
N LEU A 484 27.63 23.07 4.38
CA LEU A 484 27.86 23.31 5.81
C LEU A 484 29.35 23.15 6.18
N ASN A 485 30.02 22.13 5.63
CA ASN A 485 31.46 21.96 5.82
C ASN A 485 32.26 23.11 5.18
N GLY A 486 31.83 23.59 4.01
CA GLY A 486 32.38 24.79 3.37
C GLY A 486 32.22 26.05 4.22
N ASP A 487 31.03 26.26 4.79
CA ASP A 487 30.71 27.37 5.70
C ASP A 487 31.63 27.33 6.93
N ALA A 488 31.81 26.15 7.53
CA ALA A 488 32.72 25.97 8.67
C ALA A 488 34.18 26.26 8.29
N PHE A 489 34.66 25.81 7.13
CA PHE A 489 36.01 26.14 6.66
C PHE A 489 36.19 27.64 6.40
N ALA A 490 35.19 28.30 5.82
CA ALA A 490 35.22 29.73 5.55
C ALA A 490 35.35 30.53 6.85
N MET A 491 34.58 30.17 7.88
CA MET A 491 34.67 30.79 9.21
C MET A 491 36.02 30.54 9.92
N GLN A 492 36.71 29.45 9.58
CA GLN A 492 38.08 29.18 10.04
C GLN A 492 39.16 29.93 9.24
N GLY A 493 38.80 30.73 8.22
CA GLY A 493 39.75 31.37 7.31
C GLY A 493 40.42 30.41 6.30
N LYS A 494 39.96 29.15 6.22
CA LYS A 494 40.52 28.12 5.31
C LYS A 494 39.88 28.19 3.93
N THR A 495 40.07 29.31 3.24
CA THR A 495 39.42 29.65 1.96
C THR A 495 39.59 28.58 0.88
N GLY A 496 40.77 27.99 0.74
CA GLY A 496 41.03 26.91 -0.22
C GLY A 496 40.22 25.63 0.06
N ALA A 497 40.00 25.29 1.33
CA ALA A 497 39.18 24.16 1.71
C ALA A 497 37.68 24.46 1.52
N ALA A 498 37.24 25.66 1.91
CA ALA A 498 35.86 26.12 1.69
C ALA A 498 35.49 26.08 0.19
N ALA A 499 36.33 26.66 -0.67
CA ALA A 499 36.10 26.67 -2.11
C ALA A 499 36.05 25.27 -2.75
N ARG A 500 36.74 24.27 -2.19
CA ARG A 500 36.62 22.88 -2.64
C ARG A 500 35.28 22.27 -2.21
N ALA A 501 34.88 22.48 -0.96
CA ALA A 501 33.62 21.99 -0.42
C ALA A 501 32.40 22.57 -1.16
N TYR A 502 32.38 23.89 -1.40
CA TYR A 502 31.32 24.54 -2.17
C TYR A 502 31.27 24.06 -3.62
N ARG A 503 32.43 23.87 -4.29
CA ARG A 503 32.45 23.29 -5.64
C ARG A 503 31.91 21.86 -5.68
N ALA A 504 32.11 21.08 -4.62
CA ALA A 504 31.51 19.75 -4.52
C ALA A 504 29.99 19.83 -4.32
N ALA A 505 29.51 20.71 -3.45
CA ALA A 505 28.08 20.95 -3.24
C ALA A 505 27.37 21.40 -4.54
N LEU A 506 27.95 22.36 -5.27
CA LEU A 506 27.40 22.89 -6.53
C LEU A 506 27.28 21.84 -7.64
N LYS A 507 28.11 20.78 -7.62
CA LYS A 507 27.96 19.66 -8.57
C LYS A 507 26.70 18.83 -8.32
N LEU A 508 26.26 18.76 -7.06
CA LEU A 508 25.09 17.99 -6.64
C LEU A 508 23.80 18.84 -6.73
N ALA A 509 23.89 20.12 -6.34
CA ALA A 509 22.80 21.09 -6.43
C ALA A 509 23.33 22.41 -7.02
N PRO A 510 23.17 22.63 -8.34
CA PRO A 510 23.69 23.83 -9.00
C PRO A 510 22.77 25.06 -8.91
N ARG A 511 21.59 24.92 -8.30
CA ARG A 511 20.55 25.96 -8.22
C ARG A 511 20.43 26.53 -6.82
#